data_AF-W9VP75-F1
#
_entry.id   AF-W9VP75-F1
#
_cell.length_a   1.000
_cell.length_b   1.000
_cell.length_c   1.000
_cell.angle_alpha   90.00
_cell.angle_beta   90.00
_cell.angle_gamma   90.00
#
_symmetry.space_group_name_H-M   'P 1'
#
loop_
_entity.id
_entity.type
_entity.pdbx_description
1 polymer ?
#
loop_
_entity_poly.entity_id
_entity_poly.type
_entity_poly.pdbx_seq_one_letter_code
_entity_poly.pdbx_strand_id
1 'polypeptide(L)'
;MGIFICDQLNIHQSASLVEFVAQRCEIKTELGHKGKDGILKSMAYRAAFLQNPDHRIRFVYTPKHCSWLNQVEIWFGILTRRLLKRGRFSSTEELKKCILEFVGCFNQTLAKPSAGPTSASI
;
A
#
# COMPACT_ATOMS: atom_id res chain seq x y z
N MET A 1 9.89 -11.51 -0.02
CA MET A 1 8.41 -11.61 -0.14
C MET A 1 7.83 -10.30 0.38
N GLY A 2 7.08 -9.55 -0.43
CA GLY A 2 6.45 -8.29 -0.05
C GLY A 2 4.93 -8.41 -0.09
N ILE A 3 4.26 -8.11 1.03
CA ILE A 3 2.80 -8.15 1.14
C ILE A 3 2.29 -6.72 1.29
N PHE A 4 1.38 -6.33 0.40
CA PHE A 4 0.72 -5.02 0.43
C PHE A 4 -0.74 -5.20 0.83
N ILE A 5 -1.16 -4.49 1.87
CA ILE A 5 -2.57 -4.44 2.27
C ILE A 5 -3.18 -3.20 1.65
N CYS A 6 -4.25 -3.36 0.88
CA CYS A 6 -4.94 -2.25 0.22
C CYS A 6 -6.46 -2.42 0.37
N ASP A 7 -7.20 -1.34 0.19
CA ASP A 7 -8.66 -1.43 0.06
C ASP A 7 -9.07 -1.93 -1.34
N GLN A 8 -10.38 -2.10 -1.55
CA GLN A 8 -10.95 -2.61 -2.81
C GLN A 8 -11.20 -1.52 -3.86
N LEU A 9 -10.50 -0.38 -3.81
CA LEU A 9 -10.64 0.63 -4.85
C LEU A 9 -10.09 0.12 -6.20
N ASN A 10 -10.80 0.45 -7.28
CA ASN A 10 -10.45 0.02 -8.65
C ASN A 10 -9.01 0.38 -9.06
N ILE A 11 -8.44 1.45 -8.48
CA ILE A 11 -7.04 1.86 -8.72
C ILE A 11 -6.04 0.77 -8.31
N HIS A 12 -6.34 0.00 -7.25
CA HIS A 12 -5.52 -1.09 -6.76
C HIS A 12 -5.71 -2.39 -7.54
N GLN A 13 -6.53 -2.38 -8.60
CA GLN A 13 -6.75 -3.48 -9.54
C GLN A 13 -6.46 -3.04 -10.98
N SER A 14 -5.70 -1.95 -11.17
CA SER A 14 -5.37 -1.40 -12.48
C SER A 14 -4.49 -2.36 -13.30
N ALA A 15 -4.60 -2.27 -14.63
CA ALA A 15 -3.77 -3.06 -15.55
C ALA A 15 -2.28 -2.72 -15.41
N SER A 16 -1.96 -1.44 -15.26
CA SER A 16 -0.58 -0.97 -15.06
C SER A 16 0.04 -1.53 -13.78
N LEU A 17 -0.74 -1.74 -12.71
CA LEU A 17 -0.23 -2.37 -11.50
C LEU A 17 0.08 -3.86 -11.72
N VAL A 18 -0.76 -4.57 -12.48
CA VAL A 18 -0.50 -5.97 -12.88
C VAL A 18 0.77 -6.08 -13.70
N GLU A 19 0.94 -5.21 -14.71
CA GLU A 19 2.14 -5.15 -15.55
C GLU A 19 3.39 -4.87 -14.71
N PHE A 20 3.31 -3.91 -13.78
CA PHE A 20 4.40 -3.60 -12.85
C PHE A 20 4.78 -4.80 -11.97
N VAL A 21 3.79 -5.49 -11.39
CA VAL A 21 4.05 -6.68 -10.56
C VAL A 21 4.64 -7.82 -11.39
N ALA A 22 4.13 -8.04 -12.60
CA ALA A 22 4.64 -9.05 -13.52
C ALA A 22 6.11 -8.78 -13.87
N GLN A 23 6.44 -7.55 -14.26
CA GLN A 23 7.80 -7.12 -14.54
C GLN A 23 8.71 -7.28 -13.31
N ARG A 24 8.27 -6.80 -12.14
CA ARG A 24 9.09 -6.81 -10.94
C ARG A 24 9.29 -8.21 -10.35
N CYS A 25 8.37 -9.13 -10.61
CA CYS A 25 8.46 -10.55 -10.23
C CYS A 25 9.01 -11.44 -11.36
N GLU A 26 9.39 -10.86 -12.51
CA GLU A 26 9.91 -11.60 -13.68
C GLU A 26 8.97 -12.70 -14.18
N ILE A 27 7.66 -12.45 -14.10
CA ILE A 27 6.62 -13.38 -14.56
C ILE A 27 6.52 -13.27 -16.08
N LYS A 28 6.82 -14.38 -16.78
CA LYS A 28 6.87 -14.43 -18.25
C LYS A 28 5.52 -14.72 -18.92
N THR A 29 4.45 -14.87 -18.14
CA THR A 29 3.12 -15.19 -18.66
C THR A 29 2.55 -14.05 -19.50
N GLU A 30 1.88 -14.38 -20.61
CA GLU A 30 1.15 -13.39 -21.40
C GLU A 30 -0.02 -12.81 -20.60
N LEU A 31 -0.02 -11.49 -20.42
CA LEU A 31 -1.02 -10.80 -19.61
C LEU A 31 -2.32 -10.52 -20.38
N GLY A 32 -2.27 -10.50 -21.72
CA GLY A 32 -3.37 -10.11 -22.59
C GLY A 32 -3.54 -8.59 -22.70
N HIS A 33 -4.70 -8.15 -23.21
CA HIS A 33 -5.03 -6.76 -23.46
C HIS A 33 -6.12 -6.27 -22.53
N LYS A 34 -5.91 -5.09 -21.93
CA LYS A 34 -6.86 -4.46 -21.00
C LYS A 34 -8.27 -4.39 -21.59
N GLY A 35 -9.24 -4.95 -20.87
CA GLY A 35 -10.65 -4.92 -21.26
C GLY A 35 -11.06 -5.91 -22.36
N LYS A 36 -10.11 -6.67 -22.93
CA LYS A 36 -10.38 -7.60 -24.04
C LYS A 36 -10.17 -9.05 -23.65
N ASP A 37 -8.94 -9.41 -23.26
CA ASP A 37 -8.51 -10.79 -23.07
C ASP A 37 -7.45 -10.94 -21.95
N GLY A 38 -7.15 -12.20 -21.62
CA GLY A 38 -6.15 -12.56 -20.62
C GLY A 38 -6.44 -12.05 -19.21
N ILE A 39 -5.36 -11.90 -18.44
CA ILE A 39 -5.37 -11.40 -17.07
C ILE A 39 -5.87 -9.95 -17.03
N LEU A 40 -5.55 -9.14 -18.04
CA LEU A 40 -5.93 -7.73 -18.09
C LEU A 40 -7.41 -7.49 -18.47
N LYS A 41 -8.16 -8.55 -18.84
CA LYS A 41 -9.56 -8.47 -19.29
C LYS A 41 -10.48 -7.76 -18.32
N SER A 42 -10.52 -8.18 -17.06
CA SER A 42 -11.45 -7.65 -16.06
C SER A 42 -10.74 -7.28 -14.77
N MET A 43 -11.42 -6.49 -13.91
CA MET A 43 -10.89 -6.18 -12.57
C MET A 43 -10.74 -7.44 -11.71
N ALA A 44 -11.66 -8.39 -11.84
CA ALA A 44 -11.61 -9.65 -11.11
C ALA A 44 -10.37 -10.49 -11.47
N TYR A 45 -10.04 -10.60 -12.77
CA TYR A 45 -8.84 -11.30 -13.21
C TYR A 45 -7.55 -10.62 -12.74
N ARG A 46 -7.52 -9.28 -12.78
CA ARG A 46 -6.39 -8.50 -12.29
C ARG A 46 -6.22 -8.62 -10.78
N ALA A 47 -7.31 -8.55 -10.02
CA ALA A 47 -7.29 -8.77 -8.57
C ALA A 47 -6.77 -10.17 -8.23
N ALA A 48 -7.27 -11.21 -8.92
CA ALA A 48 -6.82 -12.58 -8.71
C ALA A 48 -5.31 -12.75 -8.98
N PHE A 49 -4.79 -12.13 -10.05
CA PHE A 49 -3.36 -12.11 -10.33
C PHE A 49 -2.56 -11.42 -9.21
N LEU A 50 -3.01 -10.25 -8.75
CA LEU A 50 -2.33 -9.49 -7.70
C LEU A 50 -2.36 -10.19 -6.34
N GLN A 51 -3.39 -11.01 -6.09
CA GLN A 51 -3.54 -11.79 -4.85
C GLN A 51 -2.83 -13.15 -4.88
N ASN A 52 -2.23 -13.54 -6.01
CA ASN A 52 -1.61 -14.85 -6.15
C ASN A 52 -0.50 -15.04 -5.09
N PRO A 53 -0.59 -16.06 -4.21
CA PRO A 53 0.38 -16.29 -3.16
C PRO A 53 1.78 -16.67 -3.67
N ASP A 54 1.90 -17.15 -4.91
CA ASP A 54 3.17 -17.56 -5.52
C ASP A 54 4.00 -16.36 -5.99
N HIS A 55 3.40 -15.18 -6.11
CA HIS A 55 4.11 -13.97 -6.52
C HIS A 55 4.94 -13.42 -5.36
N ARG A 56 6.18 -13.00 -5.66
CA ARG A 56 7.06 -12.34 -4.68
C ARG A 56 6.46 -11.06 -4.12
N ILE A 57 5.63 -10.37 -4.91
CA ILE A 57 4.83 -9.21 -4.53
C ILE A 57 3.37 -9.62 -4.62
N ARG A 58 2.66 -9.58 -3.48
CA ARG A 58 1.23 -9.92 -3.43
C ARG A 58 0.43 -8.86 -2.70
N PHE A 59 -0.82 -8.70 -3.13
CA PHE A 59 -1.78 -7.79 -2.55
C PHE A 59 -2.81 -8.56 -1.72
N VAL A 60 -3.21 -8.01 -0.59
CA VAL A 60 -4.31 -8.48 0.24
C VAL A 60 -5.32 -7.35 0.32
N TYR A 61 -6.51 -7.58 -0.23
CA TYR A 61 -7.57 -6.58 -0.20
C TYR A 61 -8.38 -6.69 1.09
N THR A 62 -8.61 -5.57 1.78
CA THR A 62 -9.48 -5.54 2.96
C THR A 62 -10.94 -5.84 2.57
N PRO A 63 -11.79 -6.33 3.48
CA PRO A 63 -13.21 -6.56 3.19
C PRO A 63 -13.92 -5.29 2.69
N LYS A 64 -15.04 -5.47 1.97
CA LYS A 64 -15.80 -4.33 1.46
C LYS A 64 -16.28 -3.47 2.63
N HIS A 65 -16.21 -2.15 2.46
CA HIS A 65 -16.56 -1.16 3.49
C HIS A 65 -15.64 -1.19 4.73
N CYS A 66 -14.47 -1.81 4.65
CA CYS A 66 -13.46 -1.78 5.72
C CYS A 66 -12.22 -0.99 5.31
N SER A 67 -12.41 0.21 4.75
CA SER A 67 -11.30 1.09 4.39
C SER A 67 -10.50 1.56 5.62
N TRP A 68 -11.15 1.60 6.80
CA TRP A 68 -10.51 1.91 8.09
C TRP A 68 -9.41 0.92 8.51
N LEU A 69 -9.36 -0.28 7.91
CA LEU A 69 -8.27 -1.24 8.09
C LEU A 69 -7.05 -0.92 7.19
N ASN A 70 -7.20 -0.04 6.21
CA ASN A 70 -6.11 0.36 5.33
C ASN A 70 -5.06 1.15 6.13
N GLN A 71 -3.79 0.79 5.96
CA GLN A 71 -2.68 1.37 6.71
C GLN A 71 -2.60 2.89 6.52
N VAL A 72 -2.94 3.37 5.32
CA VAL A 72 -2.93 4.81 5.03
C VAL A 72 -3.97 5.57 5.85
N GLU A 73 -5.17 5.01 6.04
CA GLU A 73 -6.22 5.63 6.85
C GLU A 73 -5.85 5.63 8.33
N ILE A 74 -5.27 4.52 8.82
CA ILE A 74 -4.74 4.43 10.19
C ILE A 74 -3.68 5.50 10.41
N TRP A 75 -2.75 5.67 9.47
CA TRP A 75 -1.70 6.68 9.53
C TRP A 75 -2.26 8.10 9.56
N PHE A 76 -3.21 8.43 8.68
CA PHE A 76 -3.88 9.73 8.70
C PHE A 76 -4.64 9.97 10.00
N GLY A 77 -5.22 8.92 10.61
CA GLY A 77 -5.80 8.99 11.94
C GLY A 77 -4.79 9.35 13.02
N ILE A 78 -3.56 8.81 12.95
CA ILE A 78 -2.47 9.16 13.87
C ILE A 78 -2.02 10.61 13.65
N LEU A 79 -1.78 11.01 12.39
CA LEU A 79 -1.43 12.39 12.02
C LEU A 79 -2.47 13.38 12.57
N THR A 80 -3.76 13.07 12.37
CA THR A 80 -4.85 13.93 12.83
C THR A 80 -4.87 14.05 14.35
N ARG A 81 -4.74 12.94 15.08
CA ARG A 81 -4.79 12.95 16.55
C ARG A 81 -3.56 13.60 17.19
N ARG A 82 -2.37 13.41 16.60
CA ARG A 82 -1.10 13.85 17.20
C ARG A 82 -0.69 15.25 16.78
N LEU A 83 -0.89 15.61 15.52
CA LEU A 83 -0.49 16.90 14.97
C LEU A 83 -1.69 17.82 14.75
N LEU A 84 -2.65 17.43 13.90
CA LEU A 84 -3.64 18.38 13.39
C LEU A 84 -4.65 18.87 14.45
N LYS A 85 -5.15 17.98 15.31
CA LYS A 85 -6.13 18.35 16.36
C LYS A 85 -5.54 19.20 17.49
N ARG A 86 -4.22 19.19 17.66
CA ARG A 86 -3.53 19.89 18.76
C ARG A 86 -2.68 21.06 18.28
N GLY A 87 -2.37 21.12 17.00
CA GLY A 87 -1.58 22.17 16.38
C GLY A 87 -2.39 23.45 16.18
N ARG A 88 -1.74 24.58 16.38
CA ARG A 88 -2.18 25.89 15.90
C ARG A 88 -1.14 26.34 14.89
N PHE A 89 -1.58 26.68 13.69
CA PHE A 89 -0.71 27.06 12.58
C PHE A 89 -1.07 28.47 12.16
N SER A 90 -0.06 29.31 11.96
CA SER A 90 -0.20 30.70 11.53
C SER A 90 -0.27 30.83 10.01
N SER A 91 0.18 29.82 9.26
CA SER A 91 0.11 29.77 7.79
C SER A 91 0.06 28.34 7.24
N THR A 92 -0.23 28.23 5.94
CA THR A 92 -0.18 26.96 5.19
C THR A 92 1.23 26.41 5.06
N GLU A 93 2.23 27.29 4.98
CA GLU A 93 3.65 26.96 4.88
C GLU A 93 4.12 26.33 6.19
N GLU A 94 3.71 26.88 7.33
CA GLU A 94 3.99 26.32 8.65
C GLU A 94 3.36 24.93 8.82
N LEU A 95 2.07 24.79 8.45
CA LEU A 95 1.39 23.49 8.46
C LEU A 95 2.14 22.45 7.62
N LYS A 96 2.54 22.81 6.39
CA LYS A 96 3.30 21.93 5.49
C LYS A 96 4.62 21.50 6.13
N LYS A 97 5.36 22.44 6.71
CA LYS A 97 6.62 22.16 7.39
C LYS A 97 6.41 21.16 8.54
N CYS A 98 5.43 21.41 9.41
CA CYS A 98 5.14 20.50 10.53
C CYS A 98 4.70 19.11 10.08
N ILE A 99 3.92 18.99 8.99
CA ILE A 99 3.55 17.68 8.43
C ILE A 99 4.79 16.93 7.95
N LEU A 100 5.71 17.58 7.23
CA LEU A 100 6.94 16.96 6.73
C LEU A 100 7.86 16.53 7.87
N GLU A 101 8.00 17.36 8.91
CA GLU A 101 8.74 17.01 10.13
C GLU A 101 8.09 15.81 10.86
N PHE A 102 6.76 15.79 10.94
CA PHE A 102 6.03 14.65 11.51
C PHE A 102 6.27 13.37 10.70
N VAL A 103 6.24 13.43 9.36
CA VAL A 103 6.56 12.29 8.49
C VAL A 103 7.98 11.79 8.75
N GLY A 104 8.96 12.69 8.84
CA GLY A 104 10.35 12.34 9.14
C GLY A 104 10.50 11.64 10.49
N CYS A 105 9.92 12.21 11.54
CA CYS A 105 9.91 11.63 12.88
C CYS A 105 9.20 10.27 12.91
N PHE A 106 8.02 10.17 12.29
CA PHE A 106 7.24 8.93 12.21
C PHE A 106 8.03 7.81 11.53
N ASN A 107 8.69 8.11 10.40
CA ASN A 107 9.49 7.14 9.66
C ASN A 107 10.70 6.62 10.45
N GLN A 108 11.30 7.46 11.30
CA GLN A 108 12.44 7.06 12.13
C GLN A 108 12.03 6.27 13.38
N THR A 109 10.88 6.59 13.98
CA THR A 109 10.53 6.12 15.33
C THR A 109 9.42 5.07 15.37
N LEU A 110 8.50 5.10 14.42
CA LEU A 110 7.25 4.32 14.47
C LEU A 110 7.03 3.44 13.23
N ALA A 111 7.73 3.70 12.11
CA ALA A 111 7.67 2.90 10.90
C ALA A 111 8.55 1.65 10.95
N LYS A 112 8.65 0.99 12.10
CA LYS A 112 9.25 -0.35 12.16
C LYS A 112 8.21 -1.36 11.67
N PRO A 113 8.44 -2.09 10.57
CA PRO A 113 7.77 -3.37 10.39
C PRO A 113 8.17 -4.21 11.60
N SER A 114 7.27 -5.04 12.14
CA SER A 114 7.63 -6.05 13.13
C SER A 114 8.87 -6.78 12.63
N ALA A 115 10.04 -6.45 13.21
CA ALA A 115 11.28 -7.12 12.91
C ALA A 115 11.02 -8.61 13.19
N GLY A 116 11.17 -9.45 12.18
CA GLY A 116 11.26 -10.89 12.40
C GLY A 116 12.34 -11.15 13.45
N PRO A 117 12.24 -12.27 14.20
CA PRO A 117 13.17 -12.55 15.29
C PRO A 117 14.59 -12.43 14.75
N THR A 118 15.35 -11.53 15.35
CA THR A 118 16.79 -11.42 15.12
C THR A 118 17.35 -12.82 15.34
N SER A 119 17.81 -13.46 14.28
CA SER A 119 18.62 -14.67 14.38
C SER A 119 19.91 -14.25 15.09
N ALA A 120 19.90 -14.39 16.41
CA ALA A 120 21.11 -14.43 17.20
C ALA A 120 21.81 -15.74 16.82
N SER A 121 22.76 -15.65 15.90
CA SER A 121 23.73 -16.71 15.69
C SER A 121 24.64 -16.74 16.90
N ILE A 122 24.52 -17.82 17.69
CA ILE A 122 25.60 -18.35 18.52
C ILE A 122 26.37 -19.33 17.62
#